data_AF-A0A2S4Q2C2-F1
#
_entry.id   AF-A0A2S4Q2C2-F1
#
_cell.length_a   1.000
_cell.length_b   1.000
_cell.length_c   1.000
_cell.angle_alpha   90.00
_cell.angle_beta   90.00
_cell.angle_gamma   90.00
#
_symmetry.space_group_name_H-M   'P 1'
#
loop_
_entity.id
_entity.type
_entity.pdbx_description
1 polymer ?
#
loop_
_entity_poly.entity_id
_entity_poly.type
_entity_poly.pdbx_seq_one_letter_code
_entity_poly.pdbx_strand_id
1 'polypeptide(L)'
;MALPDTVSISLRAPHIIPPFLTGSDAPAFYWSDDLLFDEQANNIDGDGGFVRATGLLEEIITVLVNRCGFKQRDLWFLGFGQGAMVALGLVAKIERAGSVGRDEFGGVVAIGAGLPKETLTWIPAKSSDSLKTPVLLCGGSNETQVTRSTITCLKDRFVNFRFIQWNKHGDGMPRNREEMLPIMEFFARRMRSRAGVPDEAIEL
;
A
#
# COMPACT_ATOMS: atom_id res chain seq x y z
N MET A 1 0.26 -14.62 -9.19
CA MET A 1 -0.99 -14.76 -8.41
C MET A 1 -2.13 -14.59 -9.40
N ALA A 2 -2.98 -15.60 -9.57
CA ALA A 2 -4.15 -15.49 -10.44
C ALA A 2 -5.36 -15.12 -9.57
N LEU A 3 -5.76 -13.86 -9.59
CA LEU A 3 -6.97 -13.39 -8.95
C LEU A 3 -8.07 -13.31 -10.03
N PRO A 4 -9.29 -13.83 -9.76
CA PRO A 4 -10.36 -13.87 -10.76
C PRO A 4 -10.77 -12.46 -11.18
N ASP A 5 -10.98 -12.25 -12.50
CA ASP A 5 -11.45 -10.98 -13.08
C ASP A 5 -10.62 -9.74 -12.72
N THR A 6 -9.31 -9.91 -12.51
CA THR A 6 -8.40 -8.81 -12.16
C THR A 6 -7.41 -8.46 -13.28
N VAL A 7 -7.10 -7.16 -13.38
CA VAL A 7 -5.94 -6.65 -14.12
C VAL A 7 -4.93 -6.14 -13.09
N SER A 8 -3.69 -6.58 -13.21
CA SER A 8 -2.59 -6.11 -12.36
C SER A 8 -1.71 -5.12 -13.11
N ILE A 9 -1.46 -3.96 -12.50
CA ILE A 9 -0.54 -2.95 -13.00
C ILE A 9 0.67 -2.93 -12.06
N SER A 10 1.82 -3.38 -12.57
CA SER A 10 3.09 -3.29 -11.85
C SER A 10 3.74 -1.95 -12.14
N LEU A 11 3.89 -1.12 -11.11
CA LEU A 11 4.43 0.22 -11.23
C LEU A 11 5.89 0.27 -10.83
N ARG A 12 6.63 1.06 -11.58
CA ARG A 12 8.02 1.40 -11.30
C ARG A 12 8.06 2.73 -10.55
N ALA A 13 8.90 2.81 -9.52
CA ALA A 13 9.04 4.04 -8.74
C ALA A 13 9.59 5.19 -9.62
N PRO A 14 9.23 6.46 -9.31
CA PRO A 14 9.49 7.58 -10.22
C PRO A 14 10.94 8.07 -10.22
N HIS A 15 11.74 7.69 -9.23
CA HIS A 15 13.13 8.11 -9.13
C HIS A 15 14.08 6.95 -9.41
N ILE A 16 15.16 7.23 -10.13
CA ILE A 16 16.23 6.28 -10.43
C ILE A 16 17.27 6.37 -9.32
N ILE A 17 17.67 5.22 -8.79
CA ILE A 17 18.80 5.13 -7.87
C ILE A 17 20.09 5.24 -8.70
N PRO A 18 21.02 6.16 -8.36
CA PRO A 18 22.31 6.24 -9.02
C PRO A 18 23.05 4.88 -9.05
N PRO A 19 23.58 4.43 -10.21
CA PRO A 19 24.20 3.10 -10.35
C PRO A 19 25.36 2.84 -9.37
N PHE A 20 26.08 3.89 -8.96
CA PHE A 20 27.18 3.75 -7.99
C PHE A 20 26.69 3.33 -6.59
N LEU A 21 25.43 3.58 -6.23
CA LEU A 21 24.84 3.16 -4.96
C LEU A 21 24.36 1.70 -5.00
N THR A 22 24.01 1.20 -6.18
CA THR A 22 23.50 -0.16 -6.35
C THR A 22 24.61 -1.17 -6.62
N GLY A 23 25.80 -0.71 -7.03
CA GLY A 23 26.90 -1.57 -7.46
C GLY A 23 26.57 -2.38 -8.72
N SER A 24 25.57 -1.93 -9.49
CA SER A 24 25.02 -2.64 -10.65
C SER A 24 24.65 -1.67 -11.75
N ASP A 25 24.94 -2.04 -13.00
CA ASP A 25 24.54 -1.29 -14.20
C ASP A 25 23.03 -1.43 -14.49
N ALA A 26 22.34 -2.34 -13.80
CA ALA A 26 20.89 -2.46 -13.90
C ALA A 26 20.21 -1.28 -13.17
N PRO A 27 19.26 -0.58 -13.82
CA PRO A 27 18.60 0.55 -13.18
C PRO A 27 17.74 0.07 -12.01
N ALA A 28 17.95 0.67 -10.84
CA ALA A 28 17.07 0.50 -9.68
C ALA A 28 16.28 1.78 -9.44
N PHE A 29 15.17 1.66 -8.71
CA PHE A 29 14.21 2.74 -8.54
C PHE A 29 13.81 2.87 -7.07
N TYR A 30 13.56 4.09 -6.63
CA TYR A 30 13.12 4.37 -5.26
C TYR A 30 11.89 5.29 -5.25
N TRP A 31 11.07 5.17 -4.21
CA TRP A 31 9.76 5.81 -4.12
C TRP A 31 9.78 7.15 -3.43
N SER A 32 10.70 7.35 -2.48
CA SER A 32 10.83 8.62 -1.79
C SER A 32 11.26 9.75 -2.72
N ASP A 33 11.00 11.00 -2.35
CA ASP A 33 11.45 12.16 -3.12
C ASP A 33 12.97 12.34 -2.93
N ASP A 34 13.44 12.19 -1.68
CA ASP A 34 14.84 12.29 -1.29
C ASP A 34 15.45 10.91 -0.93
N LEU A 35 16.74 10.75 -1.25
CA LEU A 35 17.57 9.64 -0.76
C LEU A 35 18.26 10.08 0.53
N LEU A 36 17.69 9.69 1.65
CA LEU A 36 18.26 9.92 2.97
C LEU A 36 19.00 8.65 3.41
N PHE A 37 20.16 8.82 4.05
CA PHE A 37 20.94 7.71 4.59
C PHE A 37 20.87 7.75 6.12
N ASP A 38 20.46 6.64 6.71
CA ASP A 38 20.61 6.42 8.14
C ASP A 38 22.03 5.87 8.38
N GLU A 39 22.93 6.74 8.82
CA GLU A 39 24.31 6.40 9.15
C GLU A 39 24.42 5.37 10.29
N GLN A 40 23.41 5.28 11.17
CA GLN A 40 23.41 4.31 12.28
C GLN A 40 22.99 2.92 11.83
N ALA A 41 21.99 2.85 10.93
CA ALA A 41 21.49 1.59 10.38
C ALA A 41 22.25 1.13 9.13
N ASN A 42 23.16 1.97 8.59
CA ASN A 42 23.83 1.77 7.31
C ASN A 42 22.83 1.39 6.19
N ASN A 43 21.70 2.10 6.16
CA ASN A 43 20.57 1.81 5.27
C ASN A 43 19.96 3.12 4.76
N ILE A 44 19.15 3.02 3.70
CA ILE A 44 18.36 4.14 3.19
C ILE A 44 17.20 4.42 4.16
N ASP A 45 17.09 5.65 4.64
CA ASP A 45 15.99 6.12 5.46
C ASP A 45 14.72 6.23 4.60
N GLY A 46 13.61 5.73 5.14
CA GLY A 46 12.29 5.75 4.51
C GLY A 46 11.55 7.08 4.64
N ASP A 47 12.09 8.07 5.36
CA ASP A 47 11.46 9.37 5.63
C ASP A 47 11.83 10.47 4.62
N GLY A 48 12.04 10.12 3.35
CA GLY A 48 12.43 11.05 2.28
C GLY A 48 11.27 11.73 1.52
N GLY A 49 10.05 11.70 2.07
CA GLY A 49 8.84 12.25 1.44
C GLY A 49 8.31 11.46 0.24
N PHE A 50 7.04 11.65 -0.15
CA PHE A 50 6.40 10.87 -1.24
C PHE A 50 5.47 11.71 -2.13
N VAL A 51 5.70 13.02 -2.23
CA VAL A 51 4.85 13.94 -2.98
C VAL A 51 4.78 13.55 -4.45
N ARG A 52 5.94 13.26 -5.08
CA ARG A 52 5.96 12.92 -6.52
C ARG A 52 5.26 11.59 -6.79
N ALA A 53 5.56 10.58 -5.98
CA ALA A 53 4.98 9.25 -6.10
C ALA A 53 3.45 9.30 -5.94
N THR A 54 2.96 9.97 -4.90
CA THR A 54 1.51 10.08 -4.65
C THR A 54 0.80 10.89 -5.73
N GLY A 55 1.40 11.96 -6.25
CA GLY A 55 0.83 12.74 -7.35
C GLY A 55 0.64 11.92 -8.63
N LEU A 56 1.66 11.16 -9.04
CA LEU A 56 1.57 10.30 -10.23
C LEU A 56 0.53 9.17 -10.06
N LEU A 57 0.44 8.59 -8.86
CA LEU A 57 -0.55 7.54 -8.59
C LEU A 57 -1.97 8.09 -8.57
N GLU A 58 -2.17 9.32 -8.08
CA GLU A 58 -3.47 10.00 -8.10
C GLU A 58 -3.94 10.26 -9.55
N GLU A 59 -3.02 10.62 -10.46
CA GLU A 59 -3.33 10.72 -11.90
C GLU A 59 -3.73 9.36 -12.50
N ILE A 60 -3.01 8.28 -12.16
CA ILE A 60 -3.35 6.93 -12.61
C ILE A 60 -4.74 6.53 -12.12
N ILE A 61 -5.05 6.74 -10.84
CA ILE A 61 -6.37 6.46 -10.26
C ILE A 61 -7.44 7.28 -10.98
N THR A 62 -7.18 8.56 -11.24
CA THR A 62 -8.10 9.44 -11.97
C THR A 62 -8.40 8.89 -13.37
N VAL A 63 -7.40 8.38 -14.09
CA VAL A 63 -7.60 7.75 -15.40
C VAL A 63 -8.39 6.45 -15.27
N LEU A 64 -8.05 5.58 -14.31
CA LEU A 64 -8.75 4.31 -14.10
C LEU A 64 -10.24 4.53 -13.79
N VAL A 65 -10.56 5.50 -12.95
CA VAL A 65 -11.94 5.81 -12.57
C VAL A 65 -12.68 6.53 -13.70
N ASN A 66 -12.14 7.64 -14.20
CA ASN A 66 -12.88 8.53 -15.10
C ASN A 66 -12.87 8.09 -16.56
N ARG A 67 -11.84 7.36 -17.00
CA ARG A 67 -11.69 6.94 -18.41
C ARG A 67 -11.90 5.45 -18.61
N CYS A 68 -11.48 4.63 -17.65
CA CYS A 68 -11.57 3.18 -17.77
C CYS A 68 -12.80 2.59 -17.04
N GLY A 69 -13.56 3.41 -16.30
CA GLY A 69 -14.82 2.99 -15.66
C GLY A 69 -14.66 2.10 -14.43
N PHE A 70 -13.46 2.00 -13.86
CA PHE A 70 -13.27 1.27 -12.60
C PHE A 70 -13.93 2.04 -11.44
N LYS A 71 -14.59 1.33 -10.53
CA LYS A 71 -15.02 1.93 -9.26
C LYS A 71 -13.84 1.98 -8.30
N GLN A 72 -13.79 3.01 -7.45
CA GLN A 72 -12.76 3.13 -6.42
C GLN A 72 -12.68 1.90 -5.51
N ARG A 73 -13.85 1.33 -5.16
CA ARG A 73 -14.04 0.09 -4.40
C ARG A 73 -13.37 -1.14 -5.03
N ASP A 74 -13.13 -1.11 -6.34
CA ASP A 74 -12.52 -2.20 -7.11
C ASP A 74 -11.01 -2.01 -7.30
N LEU A 75 -10.45 -0.87 -6.83
CA LEU A 75 -9.03 -0.60 -6.88
C LEU A 75 -8.34 -1.09 -5.60
N TRP A 76 -7.27 -1.85 -5.77
CA TRP A 76 -6.50 -2.48 -4.69
C TRP A 76 -5.03 -2.14 -4.81
N PHE A 77 -4.37 -2.02 -3.66
CA PHE A 77 -2.94 -1.76 -3.60
C PHE A 77 -2.21 -2.90 -2.90
N LEU A 78 -1.14 -3.37 -3.52
CA LEU A 78 -0.16 -4.28 -2.92
C LEU A 78 1.19 -3.59 -2.97
N GLY A 79 1.73 -3.26 -1.80
CA GLY A 79 3.00 -2.55 -1.67
C GLY A 79 3.99 -3.31 -0.79
N PHE A 80 5.27 -3.11 -1.07
CA PHE A 80 6.38 -3.60 -0.27
C PHE A 80 7.35 -2.47 0.08
N GLY A 81 7.80 -2.43 1.33
CA GLY A 81 8.70 -1.40 1.84
C GLY A 81 8.16 0.00 1.58
N GLN A 82 8.93 0.85 0.92
CA GLN A 82 8.49 2.21 0.55
C GLN A 82 7.24 2.22 -0.34
N GLY A 83 7.07 1.24 -1.23
CA GLY A 83 5.85 1.17 -2.06
C GLY A 83 4.59 0.94 -1.22
N ALA A 84 4.72 0.25 -0.07
CA ALA A 84 3.63 0.11 0.89
C ALA A 84 3.35 1.43 1.63
N MET A 85 4.40 2.17 2.00
CA MET A 85 4.27 3.49 2.64
C MET A 85 3.54 4.49 1.73
N VAL A 86 3.90 4.51 0.43
CA VAL A 86 3.22 5.31 -0.59
C VAL A 86 1.74 4.94 -0.70
N ALA A 87 1.43 3.64 -0.78
CA ALA A 87 0.04 3.18 -0.90
C ALA A 87 -0.82 3.60 0.29
N LEU A 88 -0.30 3.47 1.52
CA LEU A 88 -0.97 3.91 2.74
C LEU A 88 -1.20 5.43 2.74
N GLY A 89 -0.18 6.20 2.37
CA GLY A 89 -0.25 7.67 2.31
C GLY A 89 -1.24 8.16 1.26
N LEU A 90 -1.21 7.56 0.06
CA LEU A 90 -2.11 7.89 -1.04
C LEU A 90 -3.58 7.67 -0.69
N VAL A 91 -3.90 6.49 -0.15
CA VAL A 91 -5.27 6.16 0.26
C VAL A 91 -5.77 7.14 1.32
N ALA A 92 -4.94 7.42 2.33
CA ALA A 92 -5.30 8.38 3.38
C ALA A 92 -5.51 9.79 2.81
N LYS A 93 -4.65 10.23 1.87
CA LYS A 93 -4.77 11.52 1.19
C LYS A 93 -6.07 11.65 0.41
N ILE A 94 -6.39 10.67 -0.44
CA ILE A 94 -7.57 10.71 -1.32
C ILE A 94 -8.86 10.62 -0.50
N GLU A 95 -8.93 9.68 0.44
CA GLU A 95 -10.13 9.47 1.26
C GLU A 95 -10.44 10.70 2.13
N ARG A 96 -9.41 11.38 2.64
CA ARG A 96 -9.56 12.63 3.40
C ARG A 96 -9.93 13.83 2.53
N ALA A 97 -9.33 13.96 1.35
CA ALA A 97 -9.60 15.07 0.44
C ALA A 97 -11.00 14.98 -0.19
N GLY A 98 -11.56 13.77 -0.28
CA GLY A 98 -12.85 13.53 -0.95
C GLY A 98 -12.84 13.88 -2.44
N SER A 99 -11.65 13.94 -3.05
CA SER A 99 -11.39 14.46 -4.40
C SER A 99 -11.70 13.46 -5.52
N VAL A 100 -11.49 12.16 -5.28
CA VAL A 100 -11.85 11.06 -6.21
C VAL A 100 -12.67 10.06 -5.41
N GLY A 101 -13.87 9.71 -5.92
CA GLY A 101 -14.79 8.72 -5.36
C GLY A 101 -14.96 8.84 -3.84
N ARG A 102 -16.09 9.37 -3.35
CA ARG A 102 -16.38 9.49 -1.90
C ARG A 102 -16.43 8.15 -1.13
N ASP A 103 -16.06 7.06 -1.78
CA ASP A 103 -16.09 5.69 -1.32
C ASP A 103 -14.68 5.21 -0.98
N GLU A 104 -14.58 4.22 -0.10
CA GLU A 104 -13.30 3.60 0.20
C GLU A 104 -12.71 2.81 -0.97
N PHE A 105 -11.39 2.59 -0.95
CA PHE A 105 -10.76 1.66 -1.88
C PHE A 105 -11.08 0.20 -1.52
N GLY A 106 -10.76 -0.72 -2.43
CA GLY A 106 -10.92 -2.17 -2.21
C GLY A 106 -10.11 -2.66 -1.01
N GLY A 107 -8.86 -2.21 -0.92
CA GLY A 107 -7.98 -2.39 0.23
C GLY A 107 -6.50 -2.17 -0.07
N VAL A 108 -5.70 -2.11 0.99
CA VAL A 108 -4.22 -2.04 0.93
C VAL A 108 -3.62 -3.26 1.61
N VAL A 109 -2.76 -3.97 0.89
CA VAL A 109 -1.83 -4.96 1.46
C VAL A 109 -0.45 -4.32 1.53
N ALA A 110 -0.01 -4.01 2.73
CA ALA A 110 1.25 -3.36 3.03
C ALA A 110 2.22 -4.37 3.64
N ILE A 111 3.34 -4.65 2.97
CA ILE A 111 4.36 -5.59 3.44
C ILE A 111 5.61 -4.80 3.85
N GLY A 112 6.06 -4.95 5.10
CA GLY A 112 7.27 -4.29 5.59
C GLY A 112 7.18 -2.77 5.60
N ALA A 113 5.99 -2.23 5.82
CA ALA A 113 5.77 -0.79 5.80
C ALA A 113 6.06 -0.20 7.18
N GLY A 114 6.96 0.77 7.21
CA GLY A 114 7.02 1.75 8.30
C GLY A 114 5.98 2.86 8.12
N LEU A 115 6.03 3.86 9.01
CA LEU A 115 5.23 5.08 8.89
C LEU A 115 6.15 6.31 8.94
N PRO A 116 6.59 6.81 7.77
CA PRO A 116 7.36 8.04 7.68
C PRO A 116 6.51 9.24 8.07
N LYS A 117 7.15 10.32 8.52
CA LYS A 117 6.47 11.50 9.09
C LYS A 117 5.52 12.14 8.09
N GLU A 118 5.90 12.15 6.81
CA GLU A 118 5.06 12.71 5.76
C GLU A 118 3.76 11.92 5.59
N THR A 119 3.82 10.58 5.62
CA THR A 119 2.63 9.72 5.62
C THR A 119 1.71 10.05 6.81
N LEU A 120 2.28 10.40 7.98
CA LEU A 120 1.48 10.82 9.13
C LEU A 120 0.76 12.15 8.94
N THR A 121 1.19 13.03 8.01
CA THR A 121 0.50 14.28 7.70
C THR A 121 -0.81 14.04 6.94
N TRP A 122 -0.85 12.98 6.13
CA TRP A 122 -2.02 12.61 5.33
C TRP A 122 -3.01 11.76 6.12
N ILE A 123 -2.54 10.93 7.06
CA ILE A 123 -3.43 10.13 7.91
C ILE A 123 -4.00 11.01 9.04
N PRO A 124 -5.32 11.08 9.25
CA PRO A 124 -5.95 11.91 10.28
C PRO A 124 -5.35 11.74 11.67
N ALA A 125 -5.16 12.86 12.37
CA ALA A 125 -4.60 12.86 13.73
C ALA A 125 -5.62 12.48 14.82
N LYS A 126 -6.92 12.51 14.50
CA LYS A 126 -8.02 12.18 15.41
C LYS A 126 -8.75 10.95 14.90
N SER A 127 -9.11 10.06 15.82
CA SER A 127 -9.90 8.84 15.55
C SER A 127 -11.32 9.11 15.05
N SER A 128 -11.84 10.34 15.22
CA SER A 128 -13.18 10.73 14.73
C SER A 128 -13.29 10.77 13.20
N ASP A 129 -12.16 10.87 12.49
CA ASP A 129 -12.08 10.87 11.03
C ASP A 129 -11.39 9.59 10.53
N SER A 130 -11.74 8.45 11.13
CA SER A 130 -11.15 7.16 10.78
C SER A 130 -11.36 6.82 9.31
N LEU A 131 -10.32 6.29 8.67
CA LEU A 131 -10.32 5.83 7.29
C LEU A 131 -11.03 4.47 7.17
N LYS A 132 -11.92 4.35 6.19
CA LYS A 132 -12.76 3.19 5.89
C LYS A 132 -12.03 2.16 5.05
N THR A 133 -11.07 2.58 4.22
CA THR A 133 -10.30 1.66 3.38
C THR A 133 -9.63 0.58 4.24
N PRO A 134 -9.87 -0.72 3.97
CA PRO A 134 -9.28 -1.77 4.77
C PRO A 134 -7.79 -1.93 4.51
N VAL A 135 -7.03 -2.23 5.56
CA VAL A 135 -5.57 -2.37 5.53
C VAL A 135 -5.16 -3.70 6.15
N LEU A 136 -4.38 -4.47 5.40
CA LEU A 136 -3.61 -5.62 5.89
C LEU A 136 -2.14 -5.22 5.95
N LEU A 137 -1.57 -5.18 7.14
CA LEU A 137 -0.14 -4.97 7.35
C LEU A 137 0.53 -6.32 7.64
N CYS A 138 1.60 -6.64 6.92
CA CYS A 138 2.41 -7.83 7.11
C CYS A 138 3.85 -7.44 7.44
N GLY A 139 4.47 -8.15 8.40
CA GLY A 139 5.87 -7.96 8.75
C GLY A 139 6.47 -9.22 9.36
N GLY A 140 7.80 -9.32 9.34
CA GLY A 140 8.54 -10.39 10.01
C GLY A 140 8.43 -10.33 11.53
N SER A 141 8.84 -11.40 12.20
CA SER A 141 8.88 -11.46 13.65
C SER A 141 10.13 -10.79 14.23
N ASN A 142 11.21 -10.79 13.45
CA ASN A 142 12.51 -10.20 13.79
C ASN A 142 12.99 -9.31 12.64
N GLU A 143 13.77 -8.27 12.96
CA GLU A 143 14.34 -7.33 11.98
C GLU A 143 13.30 -6.73 11.03
N THR A 144 12.10 -6.51 11.56
CA THR A 144 11.00 -5.88 10.84
C THR A 144 11.08 -4.35 10.95
N GLN A 145 10.77 -3.68 9.84
CA GLN A 145 10.50 -2.24 9.78
C GLN A 145 9.12 -1.90 10.34
N VAL A 146 8.26 -2.91 10.58
CA VAL A 146 6.95 -2.74 11.20
C VAL A 146 7.10 -2.59 12.71
N THR A 147 7.19 -1.34 13.16
CA THR A 147 7.30 -1.01 14.59
C THR A 147 5.96 -1.08 15.31
N ARG A 148 6.00 -1.17 16.65
CA ARG A 148 4.79 -1.10 17.48
C ARG A 148 4.03 0.21 17.30
N SER A 149 4.74 1.32 17.14
CA SER A 149 4.13 2.64 16.88
C SER A 149 3.40 2.66 15.53
N THR A 150 3.96 2.03 14.50
CA THR A 150 3.29 1.85 13.21
C THR A 150 1.97 1.09 13.37
N ILE A 151 2.00 -0.04 14.08
CA ILE A 151 0.80 -0.87 14.30
C ILE A 151 -0.27 -0.08 15.07
N THR A 152 0.09 0.57 16.17
CA THR A 152 -0.86 1.37 16.96
C THR A 152 -1.43 2.52 16.14
N CYS A 153 -0.58 3.25 15.43
CA CYS A 153 -0.99 4.37 14.58
C CYS A 153 -2.00 3.95 13.50
N LEU A 154 -1.73 2.86 12.76
CA LEU A 154 -2.65 2.38 11.73
C LEU A 154 -3.94 1.81 12.32
N LYS A 155 -3.85 1.10 13.45
CA LYS A 155 -5.02 0.56 14.16
C LYS A 155 -5.97 1.66 14.63
N ASP A 156 -5.44 2.78 15.11
CA ASP A 156 -6.25 3.89 15.62
C ASP A 156 -6.88 4.73 14.51
N ARG A 157 -6.33 4.68 13.29
CA ARG A 157 -6.70 5.56 12.18
C ARG A 157 -7.48 4.86 11.07
N PHE A 158 -7.41 3.54 10.96
CA PHE A 158 -8.18 2.76 9.98
C PHE A 158 -9.22 1.88 10.70
N VAL A 159 -10.48 1.98 10.28
CA VAL A 159 -11.60 1.21 10.85
C VAL A 159 -11.36 -0.30 10.69
N ASN A 160 -10.84 -0.71 9.53
CA ASN A 160 -10.60 -2.11 9.18
C ASN A 160 -9.11 -2.38 9.05
N PHE A 161 -8.43 -2.54 10.18
CA PHE A 161 -7.00 -2.83 10.24
C PHE A 161 -6.71 -4.23 10.76
N ARG A 162 -5.83 -4.97 10.07
CA ARG A 162 -5.28 -6.26 10.53
C ARG A 162 -3.76 -6.25 10.39
N PHE A 163 -3.06 -6.59 11.46
CA PHE A 163 -1.62 -6.87 11.44
C PHE A 163 -1.38 -8.39 11.44
N ILE A 164 -0.47 -8.85 10.60
CA ILE A 164 0.01 -10.22 10.53
C ILE A 164 1.51 -10.21 10.74
N GLN A 165 1.93 -10.83 11.84
CA GLN A 165 3.34 -11.12 12.11
C GLN A 165 3.66 -12.50 11.54
N TRP A 166 4.56 -12.56 10.57
CA TRP A 166 5.09 -13.80 10.03
C TRP A 166 6.23 -14.31 10.92
N ASN A 167 6.33 -15.63 11.07
CA ASN A 167 7.46 -16.23 11.76
C ASN A 167 8.69 -16.29 10.84
N LYS A 168 9.29 -15.13 10.57
CA LYS A 168 10.47 -15.00 9.71
C LYS A 168 11.32 -13.80 10.07
N HIS A 169 12.55 -13.83 9.58
CA HIS A 169 13.49 -12.72 9.67
C HIS A 169 13.27 -11.74 8.51
N GLY A 170 13.13 -10.46 8.85
CA GLY A 170 12.88 -9.37 7.92
C GLY A 170 11.48 -9.39 7.29
N ASP A 171 11.22 -8.38 6.47
CA ASP A 171 9.89 -8.14 5.88
C ASP A 171 9.74 -8.60 4.43
N GLY A 172 10.64 -9.44 3.93
CA GLY A 172 10.69 -9.79 2.51
C GLY A 172 9.35 -10.32 1.95
N MET A 173 9.23 -10.41 0.63
CA MET A 173 8.03 -10.95 0.00
C MET A 173 7.64 -12.34 0.55
N PRO A 174 6.34 -12.66 0.61
CA PRO A 174 5.85 -13.94 1.12
C PRO A 174 6.43 -15.13 0.32
N ARG A 175 6.94 -16.16 1.02
CA ARG A 175 7.67 -17.27 0.38
C ARG A 175 6.97 -18.63 0.45
N ASN A 176 5.95 -18.76 1.30
CA ASN A 176 5.26 -20.02 1.53
C ASN A 176 3.75 -19.80 1.67
N ARG A 177 3.01 -20.91 1.76
CA ARG A 177 1.56 -20.90 1.88
C ARG A 177 1.10 -20.16 3.14
N GLU A 178 1.77 -20.34 4.27
CA GLU A 178 1.40 -19.71 5.54
C GLU A 178 1.52 -18.19 5.47
N GLU A 179 2.56 -17.68 4.82
CA GLU A 179 2.76 -16.24 4.58
C GLU A 179 1.75 -15.67 3.59
N MET A 180 1.41 -16.44 2.54
CA MET A 180 0.47 -16.02 1.50
C MET A 180 -1.00 -16.10 1.92
N LEU A 181 -1.37 -17.07 2.75
CA LEU A 181 -2.75 -17.34 3.14
C LEU A 181 -3.48 -16.10 3.68
N PRO A 182 -2.95 -15.33 4.65
CA PRO A 182 -3.66 -14.16 5.17
C PRO A 182 -3.86 -13.06 4.12
N ILE A 183 -2.95 -12.94 3.14
CA ILE A 183 -3.11 -12.02 2.01
C ILE A 183 -4.25 -12.49 1.11
N MET A 184 -4.30 -13.78 0.79
CA MET A 184 -5.39 -14.36 -0.01
C MET A 184 -6.75 -14.27 0.70
N GLU A 185 -6.80 -14.49 2.02
CA GLU A 185 -8.02 -14.28 2.81
C GLU A 185 -8.51 -12.83 2.77
N PHE A 186 -7.59 -11.88 2.88
CA PHE A 186 -7.92 -10.45 2.84
C PHE A 186 -8.52 -10.06 1.50
N PHE A 187 -7.89 -10.52 0.42
CA PHE A 187 -8.39 -10.40 -0.94
C PHE A 187 -9.78 -11.04 -1.12
N ALA A 188 -9.95 -12.30 -0.70
CA ALA A 188 -11.19 -13.06 -0.87
C ALA A 188 -12.39 -12.45 -0.13
N ARG A 189 -12.18 -11.71 0.96
CA ARG A 189 -13.28 -11.09 1.73
C ARG A 189 -13.98 -9.95 1.01
N ARG A 190 -13.31 -9.26 0.08
CA ARG A 190 -13.84 -8.03 -0.53
C ARG A 190 -13.72 -7.96 -2.05
N MET A 191 -12.86 -8.76 -2.68
CA MET A 191 -12.89 -8.85 -4.15
C MET A 191 -14.19 -9.49 -4.59
N ARG A 192 -14.89 -8.78 -5.48
CA ARG A 192 -16.13 -9.27 -6.09
C ARG A 192 -15.75 -10.15 -7.27
N SER A 193 -16.28 -11.36 -7.29
CA SER A 193 -16.22 -12.22 -8.48
C SER A 193 -17.44 -11.93 -9.33
N ARG A 194 -17.24 -11.61 -10.61
CA ARG A 194 -18.34 -11.53 -11.58
C ARG A 194 -18.61 -12.86 -12.28
N ALA A 195 -17.73 -13.86 -12.10
CA ALA A 195 -17.94 -15.20 -12.63
C ALA A 195 -19.30 -15.78 -12.23
N GLY A 196 -20.21 -15.91 -13.21
CA GLY A 196 -21.55 -16.46 -13.03
C GLY A 196 -22.64 -15.45 -12.68
N VAL A 197 -22.35 -14.15 -12.60
CA VAL A 197 -23.35 -13.09 -12.35
C VAL A 197 -23.82 -12.53 -13.69
N PRO A 198 -25.13 -12.63 -14.05
CA PRO A 198 -25.67 -12.01 -15.27
C PRO A 198 -25.49 -10.49 -15.28
N ASP A 199 -25.29 -9.89 -16.45
CA ASP A 199 -25.06 -8.44 -16.60
C ASP A 199 -26.21 -7.56 -16.05
N GLU A 200 -27.41 -8.14 -15.89
CA GLU A 200 -28.62 -7.45 -15.38
C GLU A 200 -28.84 -7.61 -13.87
N ALA A 201 -27.95 -8.29 -13.14
CA ALA A 201 -28.12 -8.49 -11.70
C ALA A 201 -27.87 -7.18 -10.93
N ILE A 202 -28.91 -6.71 -10.23
CA ILE A 202 -28.82 -5.56 -9.32
C ILE A 202 -28.10 -6.02 -8.05
N GLU A 203 -26.98 -5.37 -7.73
CA GLU A 203 -26.26 -5.56 -6.45
C GLU A 203 -27.13 -5.03 -5.29
N LEU A 204 -27.47 -5.89 -4.34
CA LEU A 204 -28.10 -5.52 -3.05
C LEU A 204 -27.05 -5.04 -2.04
#